data_AF-A0A2X2IVF8-F1
#
_entry.id   AF-A0A2X2IVF8-F1
#
_cell.length_a   1.000
_cell.length_b   1.000
_cell.length_c   1.000
_cell.angle_alpha   90.00
_cell.angle_beta   90.00
_cell.angle_gamma   90.00
#
_symmetry.space_group_name_H-M   'P 1'
#
loop_
_entity.id
_entity.type
_entity.pdbx_description
1 polymer ?
#
loop_
_entity_poly.entity_id
_entity_poly.type
_entity_poly.pdbx_seq_one_letter_code
_entity_poly.pdbx_strand_id
1 'polypeptide(L)'
;MDKFVGEKTESILNRTSANVMLCHFKKPFISNKSIVVFAPPMCEAEFGFEYWLEKVVKFAQELSLSITFVVDTRSAAAIEEHLVELKNSVPVTFKHYDNWDNLQGLKAFKEEDAMFIFVSARNGEVSYRDSLDGVAKKLDRIYANENLVLVFPSRVENAHIDEYEDVEAAPIFRKISKEIGNMFNKG
;
A
#
# COMPACT_ATOMS: atom_id res chain seq x y z
N MET A 1 18.91 0.08 -4.07
CA MET A 1 17.54 0.18 -4.61
C MET A 1 17.36 1.22 -5.71
N ASP A 2 18.29 2.16 -5.92
CA ASP A 2 18.17 3.23 -6.93
C ASP A 2 17.97 2.74 -8.37
N LYS A 3 18.43 1.53 -8.72
CA LYS A 3 18.16 0.92 -10.04
C LYS A 3 16.72 0.37 -10.19
N PHE A 4 16.00 0.15 -9.08
CA PHE A 4 14.70 -0.54 -9.04
C PHE A 4 13.55 0.37 -8.63
N VAL A 5 13.82 1.48 -7.93
CA VAL A 5 12.82 2.49 -7.55
C VAL A 5 13.29 3.86 -8.02
N GLY A 6 13.19 4.05 -9.33
CA GLY A 6 13.37 5.33 -10.01
C GLY A 6 12.15 5.63 -10.89
N GLU A 7 12.26 6.62 -11.78
CA GLU A 7 11.16 7.15 -12.60
C GLU A 7 10.36 6.07 -13.34
N LYS A 8 11.01 4.99 -13.81
CA LYS A 8 10.32 3.88 -14.49
C LYS A 8 9.33 3.17 -13.58
N THR A 9 9.69 2.94 -12.33
CA THR A 9 8.85 2.25 -11.35
C THR A 9 7.69 3.12 -10.91
N GLU A 10 7.92 4.41 -10.70
CA GLU A 10 6.86 5.39 -10.47
C GLU A 10 5.90 5.46 -11.66
N SER A 11 6.42 5.47 -12.89
CA SER A 11 5.59 5.42 -14.10
C SER A 11 4.76 4.13 -14.20
N ILE A 12 5.31 2.97 -13.82
CA ILE A 12 4.55 1.70 -13.79
C ILE A 12 3.45 1.80 -12.74
N LEU A 13 3.80 2.22 -11.52
CA LEU A 13 2.84 2.36 -10.42
C LEU A 13 1.72 3.32 -10.79
N ASN A 14 2.01 4.42 -11.47
CA ASN A 14 1.04 5.43 -11.88
C ASN A 14 0.12 4.97 -13.02
N ARG A 15 0.58 4.07 -13.90
CA ARG A 15 -0.18 3.61 -15.09
C ARG A 15 -0.90 2.28 -14.88
N THR A 16 -0.74 1.64 -13.73
CA THR A 16 -1.40 0.37 -13.43
C THR A 16 -2.40 0.51 -12.29
N SER A 17 -3.55 -0.15 -12.45
CA SER A 17 -4.53 -0.41 -11.40
C SER A 17 -4.24 -1.72 -10.64
N ALA A 18 -3.36 -2.57 -11.17
CA ALA A 18 -3.06 -3.87 -10.60
C ALA A 18 -2.29 -3.78 -9.26
N ASN A 19 -2.34 -4.87 -8.51
CA ASN A 19 -1.46 -5.07 -7.35
C ASN A 19 -0.01 -5.18 -7.83
N VAL A 20 0.91 -4.44 -7.21
CA VAL A 20 2.32 -4.46 -7.56
C VAL A 20 3.16 -4.81 -6.33
N MET A 21 4.00 -5.83 -6.48
CA MET A 21 4.99 -6.21 -5.48
C MET A 21 6.40 -5.94 -6.02
N LEU A 22 7.12 -5.03 -5.38
CA LEU A 22 8.53 -4.77 -5.69
C LEU A 22 9.40 -5.54 -4.70
N CYS A 23 10.04 -6.58 -5.19
CA CYS A 23 10.85 -7.48 -4.37
C CYS A 23 12.34 -7.16 -4.53
N HIS A 24 13.02 -6.97 -3.40
CA HIS A 24 14.46 -6.75 -3.33
C HIS A 24 15.09 -7.76 -2.37
N PHE A 25 15.50 -8.90 -2.91
CA PHE A 25 16.08 -10.00 -2.13
C PHE A 25 17.61 -9.98 -2.19
N LYS A 26 18.25 -9.66 -1.05
CA LYS A 26 19.71 -9.57 -0.89
C LYS A 26 20.30 -10.84 -0.29
N LYS A 27 19.50 -11.64 0.40
CA LYS A 27 19.90 -12.89 1.06
C LYS A 27 19.05 -14.05 0.52
N PRO A 28 19.58 -15.29 0.52
CA PRO A 28 18.77 -16.49 0.22
C PRO A 28 17.58 -16.62 1.18
N PHE A 29 16.42 -17.11 0.72
CA PHE A 29 15.24 -17.25 1.59
C PHE A 29 15.44 -18.15 2.80
N ILE A 30 16.32 -19.16 2.69
CA ILE A 30 16.67 -20.04 3.82
C ILE A 30 17.32 -19.30 5.00
N SER A 31 17.85 -18.09 4.77
CA SER A 31 18.37 -17.26 5.84
C SER A 31 17.28 -16.57 6.65
N ASN A 32 16.05 -16.48 6.14
CA ASN A 32 14.97 -15.82 6.84
C ASN A 32 14.33 -16.73 7.89
N LYS A 33 13.99 -16.15 9.06
CA LYS A 33 13.34 -16.86 10.18
C LYS A 33 11.89 -16.45 10.42
N SER A 34 11.52 -15.26 9.97
CA SER A 34 10.16 -14.71 10.08
C SER A 34 9.91 -13.68 8.98
N ILE A 35 8.66 -13.25 8.85
CA ILE A 35 8.24 -12.12 8.03
C ILE A 35 7.65 -11.06 8.96
N VAL A 36 8.12 -9.82 8.85
CA VAL A 36 7.51 -8.65 9.50
C VAL A 36 6.81 -7.81 8.45
N VAL A 37 5.49 -7.66 8.59
CA VAL A 37 4.64 -6.91 7.67
C VAL A 37 4.23 -5.60 8.32
N PHE A 38 4.59 -4.48 7.70
CA PHE A 38 4.15 -3.15 8.08
C PHE A 38 2.93 -2.79 7.24
N ALA A 39 1.75 -2.84 7.87
CA ALA A 39 0.48 -2.50 7.24
C ALA A 39 -0.06 -1.18 7.82
N PRO A 40 -0.19 -0.10 7.03
CA PRO A 40 -0.61 1.20 7.53
C PRO A 40 -2.09 1.19 7.94
N PRO A 41 -2.54 2.16 8.75
CA PRO A 41 -3.93 2.21 9.18
C PRO A 41 -4.84 2.40 7.98
N MET A 42 -6.00 1.76 8.05
CA MET A 42 -6.99 1.68 6.97
C MET A 42 -6.58 0.81 5.77
N CYS A 43 -5.56 -0.04 5.88
CA CYS A 43 -5.16 -0.92 4.77
C CYS A 43 -6.28 -1.87 4.31
N GLU A 44 -7.24 -2.17 5.19
CA GLU A 44 -8.44 -2.96 4.90
C GLU A 44 -9.43 -2.28 3.95
N ALA A 45 -9.36 -0.95 3.82
CA ALA A 45 -10.22 -0.19 2.93
C ALA A 45 -9.70 -0.12 1.48
N GLU A 46 -8.49 -0.66 1.23
CA GLU A 46 -7.90 -0.72 -0.10
C GLU A 46 -8.58 -1.78 -0.96
N PHE A 47 -8.81 -1.47 -2.24
CA PHE A 47 -9.41 -2.44 -3.18
C PHE A 47 -8.59 -3.73 -3.28
N GLY A 48 -7.27 -3.65 -3.13
CA GLY A 48 -6.38 -4.82 -3.17
C GLY A 48 -6.15 -5.54 -1.85
N PHE A 49 -6.88 -5.20 -0.77
CA PHE A 49 -6.59 -5.68 0.58
C PHE A 49 -6.46 -7.21 0.69
N GLU A 50 -7.55 -7.92 0.41
CA GLU A 50 -7.64 -9.37 0.50
C GLU A 50 -6.56 -10.03 -0.37
N TYR A 51 -6.40 -9.53 -1.60
CA TYR A 51 -5.44 -10.08 -2.55
C TYR A 51 -4.00 -10.03 -2.03
N TRP A 52 -3.53 -8.87 -1.54
CA TRP A 52 -2.15 -8.81 -1.07
C TRP A 52 -1.94 -9.60 0.21
N LEU A 53 -2.94 -9.60 1.11
CA LEU A 53 -2.88 -10.34 2.37
C LEU A 53 -2.77 -11.83 2.10
N GLU A 54 -3.62 -12.37 1.22
CA GLU A 54 -3.54 -13.76 0.77
C GLU A 54 -2.16 -14.11 0.19
N LYS A 55 -1.59 -13.25 -0.64
CA LYS A 55 -0.28 -13.50 -1.26
C LYS A 55 0.83 -13.51 -0.23
N VAL A 56 0.78 -12.62 0.77
CA VAL A 56 1.74 -12.60 1.89
C VAL A 56 1.62 -13.88 2.72
N VAL A 57 0.39 -14.30 3.06
CA VAL A 57 0.14 -15.54 3.82
C VAL A 57 0.62 -16.77 3.06
N LYS A 58 0.25 -16.88 1.77
CA LYS A 58 0.73 -17.97 0.90
C LYS A 58 2.25 -18.00 0.82
N PHE A 59 2.89 -16.84 0.68
CA PHE A 59 4.34 -16.76 0.63
C PHE A 59 5.01 -17.21 1.93
N ALA A 60 4.46 -16.81 3.09
CA ALA A 60 4.95 -17.27 4.39
C ALA A 60 4.77 -18.79 4.55
N GLN A 61 3.64 -19.33 4.10
CA GLN A 61 3.37 -20.77 4.12
C GLN A 61 4.37 -21.56 3.29
N GLU A 62 4.65 -21.15 2.05
CA GLU A 62 5.63 -21.79 1.17
C GLU A 62 7.05 -21.78 1.76
N LEU A 63 7.40 -20.71 2.48
CA LEU A 63 8.69 -20.59 3.16
C LEU A 63 8.70 -21.19 4.57
N SER A 64 7.55 -21.66 5.08
CA SER A 64 7.37 -22.12 6.45
C SER A 64 7.81 -21.09 7.51
N LEU A 65 7.52 -19.81 7.26
CA LEU A 65 7.86 -18.68 8.14
C LEU A 65 6.62 -18.18 8.89
N SER A 66 6.81 -17.70 10.12
CA SER A 66 5.78 -16.95 10.84
C SER A 66 5.65 -15.52 10.33
N ILE A 67 4.50 -14.88 10.60
CA ILE A 67 4.25 -13.47 10.26
C ILE A 67 4.01 -12.66 11.53
N THR A 68 4.63 -11.49 11.61
CA THR A 68 4.30 -10.44 12.58
C THR A 68 3.76 -9.22 11.84
N PHE A 69 2.50 -8.86 12.08
CA PHE A 69 1.93 -7.61 11.56
C PHE A 69 2.19 -6.46 12.52
N VAL A 70 2.84 -5.40 12.02
CA VAL A 70 2.95 -4.09 12.67
C VAL A 70 1.86 -3.21 12.06
N VAL A 71 0.84 -2.89 12.86
CA VAL A 71 -0.45 -2.33 12.38
C VAL A 71 -1.20 -1.65 13.53
N ASP A 72 -2.14 -0.75 13.25
CA ASP A 72 -3.02 -0.20 14.30
C ASP A 72 -4.09 -1.22 14.74
N THR A 73 -4.80 -0.91 15.82
CA THR A 73 -5.81 -1.83 16.39
C THR A 73 -6.95 -2.14 15.41
N ARG A 74 -7.40 -1.17 14.60
CA ARG A 74 -8.55 -1.37 13.72
C ARG A 74 -8.18 -2.29 12.56
N SER A 75 -7.08 -1.99 11.86
CA SER A 75 -6.64 -2.81 10.74
C SER A 75 -6.15 -4.20 11.21
N ALA A 76 -5.64 -4.33 12.44
CA ALA A 76 -5.35 -5.64 13.03
C ALA A 76 -6.58 -6.56 13.08
N ALA A 77 -7.72 -6.04 13.55
CA ALA A 77 -8.96 -6.81 13.65
C ALA A 77 -9.45 -7.26 12.26
N ALA A 78 -9.39 -6.39 11.25
CA ALA A 78 -9.75 -6.74 9.88
C ALA A 78 -8.82 -7.80 9.27
N ILE A 79 -7.50 -7.71 9.53
CA ILE A 79 -6.55 -8.74 9.12
C ILE A 79 -6.87 -10.08 9.81
N GLU A 80 -7.12 -10.06 11.12
CA GLU A 80 -7.45 -11.27 11.88
C GLU A 80 -8.73 -11.95 11.37
N GLU A 81 -9.79 -11.18 11.11
CA GLU A 81 -11.04 -11.68 10.51
C GLU A 81 -10.77 -12.37 9.16
N HIS A 82 -10.03 -11.72 8.27
CA HIS A 82 -9.73 -12.31 6.96
C HIS A 82 -8.83 -13.55 7.06
N LEU A 83 -7.89 -13.60 8.00
CA LEU A 83 -7.06 -14.80 8.24
C LEU A 83 -7.91 -16.01 8.67
N VAL A 84 -9.00 -15.79 9.41
CA VAL A 84 -9.96 -16.84 9.78
C VAL A 84 -10.69 -17.35 8.53
N GLU A 85 -11.15 -16.46 7.65
CA GLU A 85 -11.81 -16.81 6.38
C GLU A 85 -10.89 -17.64 5.48
N LEU A 86 -9.61 -17.26 5.41
CA LEU A 86 -8.58 -17.99 4.67
C LEU A 86 -8.21 -19.35 5.27
N LYS A 87 -8.70 -19.66 6.48
CA LYS A 87 -8.30 -20.84 7.26
C LYS A 87 -6.78 -20.93 7.41
N ASN A 88 -6.17 -19.78 7.70
CA ASN A 88 -4.73 -19.63 7.78
C ASN A 88 -4.10 -20.61 8.79
N SER A 89 -3.03 -21.28 8.38
CA SER A 89 -2.22 -22.17 9.23
C SER A 89 -0.86 -21.57 9.61
N VAL A 90 -0.49 -20.43 9.03
CA VAL A 90 0.76 -19.73 9.34
C VAL A 90 0.66 -19.12 10.74
N PRO A 91 1.67 -19.27 11.62
CA PRO A 91 1.69 -18.58 12.91
C PRO A 91 1.74 -17.05 12.69
N VAL A 92 0.72 -16.34 13.19
CA VAL A 92 0.59 -14.89 13.05
C VAL A 92 0.59 -14.22 14.43
N THR A 93 1.30 -13.10 14.55
CA THR A 93 1.24 -12.21 15.73
C THR A 93 1.01 -10.77 15.31
N PHE A 94 0.51 -9.94 16.23
CA PHE A 94 0.26 -8.53 16.00
C PHE A 94 1.07 -7.67 16.98
N LYS A 95 1.68 -6.62 16.47
CA LYS A 95 2.36 -5.57 17.23
C LYS A 95 1.74 -4.22 16.85
N HIS A 96 1.26 -3.49 17.85
CA HIS A 96 0.56 -2.24 17.58
C HIS A 96 1.50 -1.07 17.36
N TYR A 97 1.22 -0.28 16.34
CA TYR A 97 1.91 0.97 16.07
C TYR A 97 0.94 2.01 15.53
N ASP A 98 0.80 3.14 16.23
CA ASP A 98 -0.16 4.18 15.86
C ASP A 98 0.51 5.38 15.16
N ASN A 99 1.80 5.61 15.37
CA ASN A 99 2.50 6.79 14.87
C ASN A 99 3.09 6.59 13.46
N TRP A 100 2.24 6.28 12.49
CA TRP A 100 2.65 5.97 11.10
C TRP A 100 3.30 7.13 10.34
N ASP A 101 3.24 8.34 10.87
CA ASP A 101 3.98 9.48 10.32
C ASP A 101 5.49 9.40 10.62
N ASN A 102 5.88 8.59 11.62
CA ASN A 102 7.26 8.39 12.03
C ASN A 102 7.83 7.03 11.57
N LEU A 103 8.30 6.95 10.32
CA LEU A 103 8.96 5.73 9.83
C LEU A 103 10.21 5.31 10.60
N GLN A 104 10.88 6.21 11.34
CA GLN A 104 12.03 5.81 12.15
C GLN A 104 11.61 4.95 13.33
N GLY A 105 10.40 5.16 13.87
CA GLY A 105 9.86 4.34 14.95
C GLY A 105 9.63 2.89 14.54
N LEU A 106 9.41 2.63 13.24
CA LEU A 106 9.26 1.26 12.72
C LEU A 106 10.51 0.38 12.92
N LYS A 107 11.68 1.00 13.12
CA LYS A 107 12.92 0.28 13.45
C LYS A 107 12.84 -0.50 14.76
N ALA A 108 11.97 -0.09 15.68
CA ALA A 108 11.75 -0.80 16.94
C ALA A 108 11.20 -2.21 16.74
N PHE A 109 10.61 -2.49 15.58
CA PHE A 109 10.06 -3.80 15.20
C PHE A 109 11.02 -4.61 14.32
N LYS A 110 12.27 -4.16 14.14
CA LYS A 110 13.26 -4.93 13.41
C LYS A 110 13.56 -6.23 14.17
N GLU A 111 13.36 -7.35 13.49
CA GLU A 111 13.74 -8.67 13.97
C GLU A 111 14.99 -9.16 13.22
N GLU A 112 15.86 -9.90 13.90
CA GLU A 112 17.04 -10.50 13.28
C GLU A 112 16.61 -11.54 12.25
N ASP A 113 17.26 -11.54 11.08
CA ASP A 113 16.96 -12.45 9.97
C ASP A 113 15.51 -12.41 9.46
N ALA A 114 14.73 -11.39 9.81
CA ALA A 114 13.40 -11.23 9.26
C ALA A 114 13.44 -10.73 7.82
N MET A 115 12.47 -11.18 7.03
CA MET A 115 12.09 -10.50 5.80
C MET A 115 11.11 -9.39 6.14
N PHE A 116 11.24 -8.23 5.50
CA PHE A 116 10.37 -7.10 5.74
C PHE A 116 9.44 -6.85 4.56
N ILE A 117 8.16 -6.68 4.82
CA ILE A 117 7.14 -6.35 3.83
C ILE A 117 6.49 -5.03 4.24
N PHE A 118 6.44 -4.05 3.34
CA PHE A 118 5.77 -2.78 3.59
C PHE A 118 4.62 -2.61 2.63
N VAL A 119 3.42 -2.47 3.17
CA VAL A 119 2.24 -2.08 2.40
C VAL A 119 2.24 -0.56 2.29
N SER A 120 2.20 -0.06 1.07
CA SER A 120 2.20 1.37 0.76
C SER A 120 1.15 1.62 -0.29
N ALA A 121 0.04 2.24 0.10
CA ALA A 121 -0.94 2.76 -0.83
C ALA A 121 -0.32 3.82 -1.75
N ARG A 122 -0.89 3.95 -2.95
CA ARG A 122 -0.51 5.00 -3.90
C ARG A 122 -1.17 6.32 -3.50
N ASN A 123 -0.61 7.45 -3.95
CA ASN A 123 -1.21 8.76 -3.70
C ASN A 123 -2.66 8.80 -4.21
N GLY A 124 -3.57 9.30 -3.38
CA GLY A 124 -5.02 9.34 -3.65
C GLY A 124 -5.82 8.16 -3.10
N GLU A 125 -5.17 7.10 -2.62
CA GLU A 125 -5.84 5.95 -2.00
C GLU A 125 -6.03 6.12 -0.48
N VAL A 126 -6.90 5.30 0.13
CA VAL A 126 -7.42 5.50 1.49
C VAL A 126 -6.35 5.37 2.59
N SER A 127 -5.44 4.40 2.46
CA SER A 127 -4.40 4.13 3.44
C SER A 127 -3.07 4.84 3.13
N TYR A 128 -3.07 5.76 2.16
CA TYR A 128 -1.90 6.54 1.77
C TYR A 128 -1.35 7.36 2.94
N ARG A 129 -0.02 7.50 2.99
CA ARG A 129 0.71 8.33 3.97
C ARG A 129 1.89 9.01 3.31
N ASP A 130 2.00 10.33 3.48
CA ASP A 130 3.16 11.11 2.99
C ASP A 130 4.47 10.62 3.61
N SER A 131 4.43 10.07 4.82
CA SER A 131 5.61 9.49 5.47
C SER A 131 6.20 8.34 4.64
N LEU A 132 5.38 7.60 3.91
CA LEU A 132 5.74 6.49 3.02
C LEU A 132 6.12 6.95 1.60
N ASP A 133 6.10 8.25 1.29
CA ASP A 133 6.62 8.72 0.01
C ASP A 133 8.12 8.44 -0.12
N GLY A 134 8.52 7.91 -1.27
CA GLY A 134 9.90 7.44 -1.48
C GLY A 134 10.32 6.37 -0.47
N VAL A 135 9.37 5.62 0.12
CA VAL A 135 9.61 4.58 1.14
C VAL A 135 10.74 3.65 0.73
N ALA A 136 10.82 3.27 -0.54
CA ALA A 136 11.93 2.47 -1.04
C ALA A 136 13.30 3.08 -0.67
N LYS A 137 13.60 4.31 -1.10
CA LYS A 137 14.90 4.94 -0.82
C LYS A 137 15.17 5.06 0.69
N LYS A 138 14.13 5.33 1.48
CA LYS A 138 14.23 5.39 2.95
C LYS A 138 14.57 4.02 3.54
N LEU A 139 13.89 2.96 3.10
CA LEU A 139 14.06 1.60 3.60
C LEU A 139 15.37 0.94 3.15
N ASP A 140 15.88 1.24 1.96
CA ASP A 140 17.18 0.70 1.53
C ASP A 140 18.32 1.13 2.46
N ARG A 141 18.19 2.31 3.09
CA ARG A 141 19.15 2.78 4.09
C ARG A 141 18.97 2.09 5.44
N ILE A 142 17.74 1.81 5.84
CA ILE A 142 17.40 1.26 7.17
C ILE A 142 17.59 -0.27 7.21
N TYR A 143 17.21 -0.96 6.12
CA TYR A 143 17.19 -2.41 5.96
C TYR A 143 18.20 -2.85 4.89
N ALA A 144 19.36 -2.19 4.86
CA ALA A 144 20.36 -2.32 3.80
C ALA A 144 20.85 -3.75 3.52
N ASN A 145 20.68 -4.68 4.46
CA ASN A 145 21.12 -6.07 4.31
C ASN A 145 19.98 -7.08 4.39
N GLU A 146 18.72 -6.64 4.40
CA GLU A 146 17.57 -7.53 4.59
C GLU A 146 16.82 -7.75 3.28
N ASN A 147 16.06 -8.85 3.23
CA ASN A 147 15.08 -9.08 2.17
C ASN A 147 13.89 -8.15 2.38
N LEU A 148 13.53 -7.40 1.34
CA LEU A 148 12.50 -6.38 1.39
C LEU A 148 11.47 -6.59 0.28
N VAL A 149 10.19 -6.44 0.61
CA VAL A 149 9.09 -6.39 -0.37
C VAL A 149 8.28 -5.12 -0.13
N LEU A 150 8.02 -4.36 -1.19
CA LEU A 150 7.04 -3.28 -1.17
C LEU A 150 5.77 -3.75 -1.87
N VAL A 151 4.64 -3.60 -1.19
CA VAL A 151 3.32 -3.98 -1.71
C VAL A 151 2.54 -2.70 -1.97
N PHE A 152 2.12 -2.52 -3.21
CA PHE A 152 1.19 -1.49 -3.62
C PHE A 152 -0.14 -2.18 -3.95
N PRO A 153 -1.16 -2.07 -3.09
CA PRO A 153 -2.47 -2.66 -3.32
C PRO A 153 -3.03 -2.28 -4.70
N SER A 154 -3.84 -3.14 -5.32
CA SER A 154 -4.60 -2.72 -6.49
C SER A 154 -5.55 -1.59 -6.11
N ARG A 155 -5.86 -0.76 -7.10
CA ARG A 155 -6.80 0.36 -6.98
C ARG A 155 -7.86 0.25 -8.05
N VAL A 156 -8.94 0.99 -7.86
CA VAL A 156 -9.93 1.16 -8.92
C VAL A 156 -9.22 1.87 -10.08
N GLU A 157 -9.39 1.34 -11.29
CA GLU A 157 -8.93 2.03 -12.47
C GLU A 157 -9.66 3.37 -12.52
N ASN A 158 -8.91 4.47 -12.52
CA ASN A 158 -9.50 5.76 -12.82
C ASN A 158 -10.09 5.62 -14.23
N ALA A 159 -11.42 5.48 -14.33
CA ALA A 159 -12.10 5.85 -15.57
C ALA A 159 -11.63 7.28 -15.81
N HIS A 160 -10.79 7.47 -16.82
CA HIS A 160 -10.19 8.75 -17.11
C HIS A 160 -11.28 9.81 -17.03
N ILE A 161 -11.17 10.77 -16.12
CA ILE A 161 -12.07 11.94 -16.13
C ILE A 161 -11.89 12.68 -17.47
N ASP A 162 -10.79 12.44 -18.19
CA ASP A 162 -10.55 12.88 -19.55
C ASP A 162 -11.59 12.34 -20.57
N GLU A 163 -12.31 11.24 -20.30
CA GLU A 163 -13.45 10.81 -21.14
C GLU A 163 -14.68 11.72 -20.99
N TYR A 164 -14.71 12.58 -19.97
CA TYR A 164 -15.72 13.62 -19.79
C TYR A 164 -15.29 15.00 -20.31
N GLU A 165 -14.08 15.17 -20.87
CA GLU A 165 -13.71 16.43 -21.53
C GLU A 165 -14.40 16.62 -22.88
N ASP A 166 -14.91 15.55 -23.50
CA ASP A 166 -15.62 15.59 -24.79
C ASP A 166 -17.15 15.48 -24.66
N VAL A 167 -17.72 15.60 -23.46
CA VAL A 167 -19.17 15.80 -23.34
C VAL A 167 -19.44 17.27 -23.62
N GLU A 168 -19.84 17.58 -24.86
CA GLU A 168 -20.50 18.86 -25.17
C GLU A 168 -21.54 19.11 -24.08
N ALA A 169 -21.27 20.13 -23.25
CA ALA A 169 -22.10 20.44 -22.09
C ALA A 169 -23.57 20.43 -22.53
N ALA A 170 -24.33 19.49 -21.97
CA ALA A 170 -25.74 19.36 -22.31
C ALA A 170 -26.40 20.75 -22.21
N PRO A 171 -27.34 21.11 -23.10
CA PRO A 171 -27.86 22.48 -23.22
C PRO A 171 -28.31 23.12 -21.89
N ILE A 172 -28.70 22.26 -20.94
CA ILE A 172 -29.13 22.60 -19.58
C ILE A 172 -27.97 23.23 -18.77
N PHE A 173 -26.76 22.67 -18.81
CA PHE A 173 -25.59 23.19 -18.07
C PHE A 173 -25.12 24.54 -18.62
N ARG A 174 -25.16 24.73 -19.94
CA ARG A 174 -24.88 26.03 -20.58
C ARG A 174 -25.85 27.12 -20.13
N LYS A 175 -27.13 26.77 -19.92
CA LYS A 175 -28.17 27.71 -19.50
C LYS A 175 -27.97 28.17 -18.05
N ILE A 176 -27.65 27.23 -17.15
CA ILE A 176 -27.38 27.51 -15.73
C ILE A 176 -26.13 28.38 -15.57
N SER A 177 -25.02 28.05 -16.25
CA SER A 177 -23.79 28.85 -16.16
C SER A 177 -23.98 30.29 -16.65
N LYS A 178 -24.85 30.50 -17.65
CA LYS A 178 -25.15 31.83 -18.20
C LYS A 178 -26.06 32.64 -17.28
N GLU A 179 -27.02 32.00 -16.61
CA GLU A 179 -27.86 32.64 -15.58
C GLU A 179 -27.03 33.04 -14.35
N ILE A 180 -26.17 32.14 -13.87
CA ILE A 180 -25.28 32.40 -12.73
C ILE A 180 -24.31 33.54 -13.05
N GLY A 181 -23.66 33.53 -14.24
CA GLY A 181 -22.76 34.60 -14.65
C GLY A 181 -23.44 35.98 -14.74
N ASN A 182 -24.71 36.02 -15.16
CA ASN A 182 -25.49 37.27 -15.20
C ASN A 182 -25.94 37.76 -13.82
N MET A 183 -26.04 36.88 -12.82
CA MET A 183 -26.33 37.26 -11.43
C MET A 183 -25.14 37.96 -10.77
N PHE A 184 -23.91 37.50 -11.03
CA PHE A 184 -22.69 38.07 -10.43
C PHE A 184 -22.18 39.35 -11.11
N ASN A 185 -22.67 39.67 -12.31
CA ASN A 185 -22.28 40.88 -13.04
C ASN A 185 -23.26 42.06 -12.82
N LYS A 186 -24.21 41.92 -11.88
CA LYS A 186 -25.25 42.92 -11.59
C LYS A 186 -25.31 43.36 -10.11
N GLY A 187 -24.30 43.09 -9.30
CA GLY A 187 -24.25 43.53 -7.89
C GLY A 187 -22.85 43.87 -7.43
#